data_AF-A0A5E6MVL9-F1
#
_entry.id   AF-A0A5E6MVL9-F1
#
_cell.length_a   1.000
_cell.length_b   1.000
_cell.length_c   1.000
_cell.angle_alpha   90.00
_cell.angle_beta   90.00
_cell.angle_gamma   90.00
#
_symmetry.space_group_name_H-M   'P 1'
#
loop_
_entity.id
_entity.type
_entity.pdbx_description
1 polymer ?
#
loop_
_entity_poly.entity_id
_entity_poly.type
_entity_poly.pdbx_seq_one_letter_code
_entity_poly.pdbx_strand_id
1 'polypeptide(L)'
;MATAKPATTPAAAPSAIAKSEETNKFGVVFPVVCTLLGVFATAGFTWLSGHQTASVTERNACIARIDQQEKQLREKGDMFLSTIGDFLNYTTFPANSSVGELAKFAGPLIKAGFVMTAYAPPELSLQSLKISNSVRDGALASMNKGDPEKAISQAKEAFEKWPEAYLNALADLNSLRGKCK
;
A
#
# COMPACT_ATOMS: atom_id res chain seq x y z
N MET A 1 -33.51 67.59 3.88
CA MET A 1 -32.19 67.10 4.31
C MET A 1 -31.41 66.75 3.04
N ALA A 2 -30.66 67.62 2.34
CA ALA A 2 -29.59 68.54 2.75
C ALA A 2 -28.63 67.80 3.70
N THR A 3 -27.38 67.46 3.36
CA THR A 3 -26.33 68.09 2.51
C THR A 3 -25.26 67.02 2.21
N ALA A 4 -24.83 66.78 0.96
CA ALA A 4 -23.77 67.44 0.19
C ALA A 4 -22.40 66.73 0.20
N LYS A 5 -22.05 66.13 -0.96
CA LYS A 5 -20.83 66.25 -1.82
C LYS A 5 -19.74 67.26 -1.34
N PRO A 6 -18.45 67.26 -1.80
CA PRO A 6 -18.06 66.78 -3.13
C PRO A 6 -16.61 66.26 -3.42
N ALA A 7 -16.45 65.63 -4.60
CA ALA A 7 -15.56 66.03 -5.73
C ALA A 7 -14.14 65.42 -5.66
N THR A 8 -13.50 64.99 -6.76
CA THR A 8 -13.46 65.63 -8.09
C THR A 8 -13.08 64.63 -9.20
N THR A 9 -13.81 64.71 -10.32
CA THR A 9 -13.51 64.33 -11.72
C THR A 9 -12.32 65.21 -12.23
N PRO A 10 -11.67 65.06 -13.43
CA PRO A 10 -12.28 64.62 -14.68
C PRO A 10 -11.46 63.84 -15.72
N ALA A 11 -12.21 63.38 -16.73
CA ALA A 11 -11.77 62.99 -18.05
C ALA A 11 -11.18 64.16 -18.85
N ALA A 12 -10.20 63.88 -19.73
CA ALA A 12 -10.07 64.51 -21.05
C ALA A 12 -8.98 63.78 -21.86
N ALA A 13 -9.32 63.34 -23.07
CA ALA A 13 -8.34 63.09 -24.12
C ALA A 13 -7.83 64.42 -24.69
N PRO A 14 -6.58 64.46 -25.17
CA PRO A 14 -6.29 65.02 -26.48
C PRO A 14 -5.59 63.95 -27.33
N SER A 15 -6.11 63.66 -28.52
CA SER A 15 -5.69 64.30 -29.77
C SER A 15 -4.28 63.90 -30.18
N ALA A 16 -4.25 63.10 -31.24
CA ALA A 16 -3.12 62.80 -32.10
C ALA A 16 -2.01 63.86 -32.09
N ILE A 17 -0.80 63.43 -31.76
CA ILE A 17 0.40 63.88 -32.47
C ILE A 17 1.06 62.61 -32.98
N ALA A 18 0.72 62.25 -34.21
CA ALA A 18 1.61 61.48 -35.04
C ALA A 18 2.90 62.29 -35.19
N LYS A 19 3.96 61.85 -34.52
CA LYS A 19 5.32 62.25 -34.89
C LYS A 19 5.99 61.00 -35.41
N SER A 20 6.19 60.99 -36.72
CA SER A 20 6.95 59.99 -37.44
C SER A 20 8.35 59.86 -36.84
N GLU A 21 8.73 58.60 -36.61
CA GLU A 21 10.02 58.08 -37.04
C GLU A 21 11.27 58.63 -36.34
N GLU A 22 11.53 58.09 -35.15
CA GLU A 22 12.69 57.21 -35.01
C GLU A 22 12.23 55.95 -34.30
N THR A 23 11.97 54.90 -35.08
CA THR A 23 11.57 53.59 -34.56
C THR A 23 12.76 53.04 -33.79
N ASN A 24 12.80 53.28 -32.48
CA ASN A 24 13.81 52.71 -31.60
C ASN A 24 13.48 51.22 -31.45
N LYS A 25 13.80 50.43 -32.49
CA LYS A 25 13.57 48.99 -32.59
C LYS A 25 14.10 48.25 -31.36
N PHE A 26 15.07 48.84 -30.65
CA PHE A 26 15.61 48.37 -29.38
C PHE A 26 14.58 48.29 -28.24
N GLY A 27 13.59 49.18 -28.15
CA GLY A 27 12.62 49.20 -27.04
C GLY A 27 11.55 48.09 -27.10
N VAL A 28 11.27 47.58 -28.30
CA VAL A 28 10.28 46.50 -28.53
C VAL A 28 10.96 45.14 -28.67
N VAL A 29 12.17 45.08 -29.25
CA VAL A 29 12.91 43.82 -29.44
C VAL A 29 13.43 43.27 -28.10
N PHE A 30 13.90 44.13 -27.19
CA PHE A 30 14.44 43.68 -25.90
C PHE A 30 13.45 42.89 -25.01
N PRO A 31 12.21 43.37 -24.75
CA PRO A 31 11.24 42.62 -23.95
C PRO A 31 10.76 41.33 -24.64
N VAL A 32 10.70 41.30 -25.98
CA VAL A 32 10.36 40.09 -26.75
C VAL A 32 11.46 39.03 -26.63
N VAL A 33 12.73 39.43 -26.69
CA VAL A 33 13.87 38.52 -26.48
C VAL A 33 13.92 38.01 -25.03
N CYS A 34 13.68 38.87 -24.03
CA CYS A 34 13.63 38.46 -22.64
C CYS A 34 12.46 37.51 -22.33
N THR A 35 11.28 37.73 -22.93
CA THR A 35 10.13 36.82 -22.77
C THR A 35 10.34 35.49 -23.46
N LEU A 36 10.92 35.47 -24.67
CA LEU A 36 11.33 34.23 -25.35
C LEU A 36 12.37 33.45 -24.54
N LEU A 37 13.41 34.11 -24.03
CA LEU A 37 14.40 33.49 -23.14
C LEU A 37 13.76 32.97 -21.85
N GLY A 38 12.81 33.72 -21.28
CA GLY A 38 12.02 33.29 -20.13
C GLY A 38 11.21 32.01 -20.40
N VAL A 39 10.57 31.91 -21.57
CA VAL A 39 9.81 30.73 -22.00
C VAL A 39 10.72 29.53 -22.25
N PHE A 40 11.88 29.71 -22.91
CA PHE A 40 12.84 28.62 -23.11
C PHE A 40 13.45 28.13 -21.79
N ALA A 41 13.77 29.06 -20.88
CA ALA A 41 14.27 28.71 -19.55
C ALA A 41 13.21 27.94 -18.75
N THR A 42 11.97 28.44 -18.69
CA THR A 42 10.88 27.76 -17.97
C THR A 42 10.54 26.41 -18.58
N ALA A 43 10.47 26.27 -19.91
CA ALA A 43 10.26 24.97 -20.57
C ALA A 43 11.36 23.96 -20.24
N GLY A 44 12.63 24.40 -20.21
CA GLY A 44 13.77 23.56 -19.80
C GLY A 44 13.67 23.13 -18.33
N PHE A 45 13.33 24.04 -17.42
CA PHE A 45 13.09 23.72 -16.01
C PHE A 45 11.89 22.79 -15.82
N THR A 46 10.82 22.95 -16.61
CA THR A 46 9.64 22.08 -16.58
C THR A 46 9.97 20.67 -17.06
N TRP A 47 10.78 20.51 -18.12
CA TRP A 47 11.22 19.19 -18.54
C TRP A 47 12.12 18.54 -17.48
N LEU A 48 13.14 19.25 -16.97
CA LEU A 48 14.05 18.71 -15.96
C LEU A 48 13.32 18.30 -14.67
N SER A 49 12.40 19.15 -14.19
CA SER A 49 11.57 18.85 -13.02
C SER A 49 10.57 17.72 -13.29
N GLY A 50 10.01 17.62 -14.51
CA GLY A 50 9.15 16.51 -14.91
C GLY A 50 9.88 15.17 -14.91
N HIS A 51 11.10 15.12 -15.44
CA HIS A 51 11.91 13.90 -15.45
C HIS A 51 12.30 13.46 -14.03
N GLN A 52 12.72 14.40 -13.18
CA GLN A 52 13.06 14.11 -11.78
C GLN A 52 11.84 13.68 -10.96
N THR A 53 10.67 14.26 -11.26
CA THR A 53 9.40 13.89 -10.62
C THR A 53 8.93 12.51 -11.07
N ALA A 54 9.10 12.14 -12.34
CA ALA A 54 8.77 10.82 -12.86
C ALA A 54 9.56 9.72 -12.14
N SER A 55 10.89 9.87 -12.02
CA SER A 55 11.74 8.88 -11.32
C SER A 55 11.39 8.75 -9.83
N VAL A 56 11.11 9.86 -9.15
CA VAL A 56 10.67 9.84 -7.74
C VAL A 56 9.30 9.17 -7.60
N THR A 57 8.39 9.40 -8.55
CA THR A 57 7.05 8.80 -8.56
C THR A 57 7.12 7.30 -8.79
N GLU A 58 7.97 6.83 -9.71
CA GLU A 58 8.19 5.40 -9.94
C GLU A 58 8.72 4.69 -8.68
N ARG A 59 9.73 5.28 -8.04
CA ARG A 59 10.29 4.77 -6.79
C ARG A 59 9.25 4.70 -5.68
N ASN A 60 8.47 5.76 -5.50
CA ASN A 60 7.40 5.81 -4.49
C ASN A 60 6.29 4.80 -4.79
N ALA A 61 5.91 4.61 -6.06
CA ALA A 61 4.92 3.61 -6.45
C ALA A 61 5.42 2.18 -6.20
N CYS A 62 6.71 1.90 -6.42
CA CYS A 62 7.35 0.63 -6.08
C CYS A 62 7.28 0.35 -4.57
N ILE A 63 7.71 1.31 -3.74
CA ILE A 63 7.68 1.19 -2.27
C ILE A 63 6.24 1.00 -1.77
N ALA A 64 5.29 1.81 -2.26
CA ALA A 64 3.89 1.73 -1.87
C ALA A 64 3.27 0.34 -2.15
N ARG A 65 3.64 -0.31 -3.26
CA ARG A 65 3.19 -1.69 -3.55
C ARG A 65 3.73 -2.69 -2.55
N ILE A 66 5.00 -2.57 -2.18
CA ILE A 66 5.65 -3.46 -1.20
C ILE A 66 5.04 -3.25 0.18
N ASP A 67 4.85 -2.00 0.60
CA ASP A 67 4.22 -1.67 1.88
C ASP A 67 2.78 -2.21 1.94
N GLN A 68 2.05 -2.15 0.83
CA GLN A 68 0.72 -2.75 0.72
C GLN A 68 0.75 -4.27 0.86
N GLN A 69 1.73 -4.95 0.25
CA GLN A 69 1.92 -6.40 0.42
C GLN A 69 2.28 -6.76 1.86
N GLU A 70 3.19 -6.01 2.49
CA GLU A 70 3.58 -6.21 3.88
C GLU A 70 2.39 -6.01 4.82
N LYS A 71 1.60 -4.94 4.62
CA LYS A 71 0.38 -4.69 5.37
C LYS A 71 -0.61 -5.85 5.24
N GLN A 72 -0.89 -6.30 4.02
CA GLN A 72 -1.79 -7.43 3.80
C GLN A 72 -1.28 -8.70 4.47
N LEU A 73 0.02 -8.99 4.34
CA LEU A 73 0.64 -10.16 4.97
C LEU A 73 0.49 -10.12 6.49
N ARG A 74 0.75 -8.97 7.11
CA ARG A 74 0.59 -8.77 8.56
C ARG A 74 -0.86 -8.88 9.00
N GLU A 75 -1.80 -8.28 8.28
CA GLU A 75 -3.23 -8.36 8.59
C GLU A 75 -3.77 -9.80 8.50
N LYS A 76 -3.36 -10.55 7.48
CA LYS A 76 -3.77 -11.96 7.35
C LYS A 76 -3.07 -12.85 8.35
N GLY A 77 -1.80 -12.57 8.65
CA GLY A 77 -1.01 -13.27 9.67
C GLY A 77 -1.59 -13.09 11.07
N ASP A 78 -1.99 -11.86 11.43
CA ASP A 78 -2.66 -11.55 12.69
C ASP A 78 -3.98 -12.33 12.83
N MET A 79 -4.83 -12.29 11.80
CA MET A 79 -6.07 -13.06 11.78
C MET A 79 -5.82 -14.57 11.93
N PHE A 80 -4.80 -15.11 11.24
CA PHE A 80 -4.44 -16.51 11.32
C PHE A 80 -3.98 -16.90 12.74
N LEU A 81 -3.04 -16.14 13.32
CA LEU A 81 -2.55 -16.36 14.67
C LEU A 81 -3.64 -16.20 15.74
N SER A 82 -4.53 -15.23 15.58
CA SER A 82 -5.70 -15.07 16.45
C SER A 82 -6.59 -16.30 16.41
N THR A 83 -6.91 -16.83 15.23
CA THR A 83 -7.71 -18.07 15.12
C THR A 83 -7.01 -19.31 15.65
N ILE A 84 -5.66 -19.36 15.59
CA ILE A 84 -4.87 -20.40 16.27
C ILE A 84 -5.06 -20.28 17.78
N GLY A 85 -4.97 -19.07 18.33
CA GLY A 85 -5.19 -18.80 19.76
C GLY A 85 -6.57 -19.25 20.23
N ASP A 86 -7.62 -18.92 19.47
CA ASP A 86 -8.99 -19.35 19.76
C ASP A 86 -9.12 -20.88 19.76
N PHE A 87 -8.53 -21.54 18.76
CA PHE A 87 -8.54 -22.99 18.66
C PHE A 87 -7.78 -23.66 19.81
N LEU A 88 -6.59 -23.16 20.15
CA LEU A 88 -5.79 -23.65 21.27
C LEU A 88 -6.53 -23.51 22.60
N ASN A 89 -7.18 -22.36 22.82
CA ASN A 89 -8.00 -22.12 24.00
C ASN A 89 -9.13 -23.15 24.12
N TYR A 90 -9.85 -23.42 23.03
CA TYR A 90 -10.86 -24.48 22.99
C TYR A 90 -10.28 -25.87 23.30
N THR A 91 -9.13 -26.23 22.70
CA THR A 91 -8.53 -27.56 22.94
C THR A 91 -8.00 -27.74 24.36
N THR A 92 -7.66 -26.66 25.05
CA THR A 92 -7.15 -26.69 26.43
C THR A 92 -8.28 -26.63 27.45
N PHE A 93 -9.30 -25.81 27.19
CA PHE A 93 -10.43 -25.56 28.07
C PHE A 93 -11.76 -25.73 27.33
N PRO A 94 -12.12 -26.95 26.90
CA PRO A 94 -13.34 -27.17 26.15
C PRO A 94 -14.57 -26.95 27.04
N ALA A 95 -15.50 -26.12 26.58
CA ALA A 95 -16.80 -25.97 27.23
C ALA A 95 -17.67 -27.21 27.01
N ASN A 96 -17.61 -27.81 25.82
CA ASN A 96 -18.23 -29.08 25.47
C ASN A 96 -17.43 -29.80 24.36
N SER A 97 -17.44 -31.13 24.34
CA SER A 97 -16.73 -31.97 23.35
C SER A 97 -17.57 -32.30 22.11
N SER A 98 -18.52 -31.43 21.75
CA SER A 98 -19.41 -31.67 20.62
C SER A 98 -18.75 -31.36 19.27
N VAL A 99 -19.13 -32.09 18.22
CA VAL A 99 -18.67 -31.84 16.84
C VAL A 99 -19.04 -30.42 16.38
N GLY A 100 -20.17 -29.88 16.84
CA GLY A 100 -20.60 -28.52 16.52
C GLY A 100 -19.69 -27.45 17.13
N GLU A 101 -19.22 -27.64 18.37
CA GLU A 101 -18.23 -26.74 18.98
C GLU A 101 -16.88 -26.85 18.28
N LEU A 102 -16.42 -28.07 17.98
CA LEU A 102 -15.17 -28.26 17.25
C LEU A 102 -15.19 -27.53 15.89
N ALA A 103 -16.28 -27.62 15.14
CA ALA A 103 -16.42 -26.93 13.86
C ALA A 103 -16.39 -25.40 14.00
N LYS A 104 -16.94 -24.86 15.10
CA LYS A 104 -16.96 -23.42 15.40
C LYS A 104 -15.55 -22.84 15.57
N PHE A 105 -14.61 -23.61 16.13
CA PHE A 105 -13.23 -23.16 16.36
C PHE A 105 -12.27 -23.61 15.24
N ALA A 106 -12.42 -24.84 14.72
CA ALA A 106 -11.57 -25.35 13.64
C ALA A 106 -11.84 -24.67 12.29
N GLY A 107 -13.11 -24.38 11.97
CA GLY A 107 -13.52 -23.80 10.70
C GLY A 107 -12.87 -22.45 10.39
N PRO A 108 -12.92 -21.46 11.31
CA PRO A 108 -12.24 -20.19 11.14
C PRO A 108 -10.73 -20.32 10.95
N LEU A 109 -10.07 -21.21 11.71
CA LEU A 109 -8.64 -21.46 11.59
C LEU A 109 -8.27 -22.02 10.22
N ILE A 110 -8.99 -23.05 9.76
CA ILE A 110 -8.79 -23.62 8.41
C ILE A 110 -8.97 -22.53 7.35
N LYS A 111 -10.04 -21.74 7.45
CA LYS A 111 -10.30 -20.63 6.52
C LYS A 111 -9.16 -19.61 6.53
N ALA A 112 -8.70 -19.18 7.70
CA ALA A 112 -7.63 -18.20 7.82
C ALA A 112 -6.32 -18.70 7.22
N GLY A 113 -5.98 -19.98 7.40
CA GLY A 113 -4.78 -20.57 6.80
C GLY A 113 -4.88 -20.70 5.28
N PHE A 114 -6.06 -20.99 4.72
CA PHE A 114 -6.28 -20.89 3.26
C PHE A 114 -6.16 -19.45 2.76
N VAL A 115 -6.66 -18.46 3.49
CA VAL A 115 -6.46 -17.04 3.15
C VAL A 115 -4.98 -16.69 3.14
N MET A 116 -4.19 -17.17 4.10
CA MET A 116 -2.74 -16.98 4.11
C MET A 116 -2.10 -17.45 2.80
N THR A 117 -2.53 -18.59 2.25
CA THR A 117 -1.95 -19.11 0.99
C THR A 117 -2.09 -18.17 -0.21
N ALA A 118 -3.07 -17.27 -0.21
CA ALA A 118 -3.29 -16.31 -1.29
C ALA A 118 -2.40 -15.07 -1.20
N TYR A 119 -1.90 -14.74 -0.01
CA TYR A 119 -1.16 -13.50 0.25
C TYR A 119 0.29 -13.74 0.70
N ALA A 120 0.63 -14.95 1.12
CA ALA A 120 1.96 -15.31 1.60
C ALA A 120 2.86 -15.90 0.50
N PRO A 121 4.19 -15.76 0.64
CA PRO A 121 5.13 -16.46 -0.23
C PRO A 121 5.01 -17.99 -0.07
N PRO A 122 5.49 -18.77 -1.06
CA PRO A 122 5.24 -20.21 -1.15
C PRO A 122 5.57 -21.01 0.12
N GLU A 123 6.67 -20.69 0.80
CA GLU A 123 7.09 -21.38 2.01
C GLU A 123 6.11 -21.16 3.18
N LEU A 124 5.78 -19.90 3.47
CA LEU A 124 4.81 -19.54 4.50
C LEU A 124 3.40 -20.05 4.17
N SER A 125 3.02 -20.01 2.90
CA SER A 125 1.78 -20.60 2.38
C SER A 125 1.71 -22.09 2.63
N LEU A 126 2.80 -22.83 2.36
CA LEU A 126 2.88 -24.26 2.62
C LEU A 126 2.73 -24.60 4.10
N GLN A 127 3.41 -23.87 5.00
CA GLN A 127 3.27 -24.11 6.44
C GLN A 127 1.87 -23.79 6.95
N SER A 128 1.27 -22.67 6.49
CA SER A 128 -0.11 -22.29 6.85
C SER A 128 -1.13 -23.34 6.40
N LEU A 129 -0.92 -23.92 5.21
CA LEU A 129 -1.74 -25.00 4.68
C LEU A 129 -1.55 -26.31 5.47
N LYS A 130 -0.31 -26.65 5.84
CA LYS A 130 -0.04 -27.82 6.70
C LYS A 130 -0.74 -27.71 8.04
N ILE A 131 -0.70 -26.54 8.69
CA ILE A 131 -1.44 -26.29 9.94
C ILE A 131 -2.95 -26.44 9.72
N SER A 132 -3.48 -25.87 8.65
CA SER A 132 -4.92 -25.99 8.35
C SER A 132 -5.35 -27.44 8.13
N ASN A 133 -4.54 -28.20 7.39
CA ASN A 133 -4.80 -29.61 7.14
C ASN A 133 -4.64 -30.47 8.39
N SER A 134 -3.68 -30.18 9.27
CA SER A 134 -3.53 -30.92 10.52
C SER A 134 -4.70 -30.70 11.48
N VAL A 135 -5.27 -29.49 11.50
CA VAL A 135 -6.50 -29.19 12.25
C VAL A 135 -7.68 -29.97 11.68
N ARG A 136 -7.82 -30.01 10.35
CA ARG A 136 -8.85 -30.84 9.68
C ARG A 136 -8.68 -32.32 10.00
N ASP A 137 -7.46 -32.85 9.88
CA ASP A 137 -7.16 -34.26 10.13
C ASP A 137 -7.37 -34.61 11.61
N GLY A 138 -6.99 -33.72 12.54
CA GLY A 138 -7.27 -33.86 13.97
C GLY A 138 -8.76 -33.84 14.27
N ALA A 139 -9.54 -32.99 13.59
CA ALA A 139 -10.98 -32.98 13.73
C ALA A 139 -11.62 -34.29 13.22
N LEU A 140 -11.16 -34.82 12.08
CA LEU A 140 -11.60 -36.12 11.58
C LEU A 140 -11.21 -37.26 12.54
N ALA A 141 -10.02 -37.23 13.11
CA ALA A 141 -9.56 -38.21 14.10
C ALA A 141 -10.45 -38.20 15.36
N SER A 142 -10.87 -37.02 15.83
CA SER A 142 -11.81 -36.90 16.98
C SER A 142 -13.17 -37.55 16.72
N MET A 143 -13.54 -37.73 15.46
CA MET A 143 -14.77 -38.40 15.02
C MET A 143 -14.55 -39.88 14.70
N ASN A 144 -13.38 -40.45 15.03
CA ASN A 144 -12.95 -41.80 14.64
C ASN A 144 -12.89 -42.01 13.11
N LYS A 145 -12.59 -40.95 12.33
CA LYS A 145 -12.52 -40.96 10.86
C LYS A 145 -11.14 -40.59 10.31
N GLY A 146 -10.10 -40.64 11.13
CA GLY A 146 -8.77 -40.19 10.75
C GLY A 146 -7.66 -40.73 11.64
N ASP A 147 -6.42 -40.39 11.28
CA ASP A 147 -5.21 -40.78 12.00
C ASP A 147 -4.72 -39.62 12.89
N PRO A 148 -4.83 -39.74 14.23
CA PRO A 148 -4.41 -38.68 15.15
C PRO A 148 -2.90 -38.45 15.15
N GLU A 149 -2.08 -39.47 14.91
CA GLU A 149 -0.61 -39.38 14.96
C GLU A 149 -0.08 -38.58 13.75
N LYS A 150 -0.69 -38.84 12.59
CA LYS A 150 -0.45 -38.03 11.39
C LYS A 150 -0.84 -36.56 11.60
N ALA A 151 -1.99 -36.29 12.20
CA ALA A 151 -2.41 -34.92 12.48
C ALA A 151 -1.42 -34.18 13.41
N ILE A 152 -1.00 -34.84 14.48
CA ILE A 152 -0.05 -34.26 15.46
C ILE A 152 1.33 -34.00 14.82
N SER A 153 1.87 -34.98 14.08
CA SER A 153 3.18 -34.84 13.45
C SER A 153 3.22 -33.70 12.41
N GLN A 154 2.18 -33.58 11.59
CA GLN A 154 2.06 -32.49 10.62
C GLN A 154 1.89 -31.12 11.29
N ALA A 155 1.08 -31.05 12.35
CA ALA A 155 0.93 -29.82 13.13
C ALA A 155 2.27 -29.39 13.71
N LYS A 156 2.99 -30.29 14.39
CA LYS A 156 4.28 -30.00 15.03
C LYS A 156 5.29 -29.46 14.03
N GLU A 157 5.51 -30.17 12.92
CA GLU A 157 6.47 -29.76 11.89
C GLU A 157 6.15 -28.37 11.33
N ALA A 158 4.85 -28.11 11.08
CA ALA A 158 4.43 -26.86 10.50
C ALA A 158 4.51 -25.69 11.48
N PHE A 159 4.09 -25.89 12.74
CA PHE A 159 4.21 -24.86 13.79
C PHE A 159 5.66 -24.53 14.14
N GLU A 160 6.58 -25.49 14.07
CA GLU A 160 8.01 -25.23 14.27
C GLU A 160 8.60 -24.34 13.16
N LYS A 161 8.17 -24.54 11.90
CA LYS A 161 8.71 -23.85 10.72
C LYS A 161 7.99 -22.54 10.39
N TRP A 162 6.74 -22.38 10.82
CA TRP A 162 5.92 -21.22 10.45
C TRP A 162 6.52 -19.87 10.90
N PRO A 163 7.05 -19.71 12.14
CA PRO A 163 7.61 -18.45 12.58
C PRO A 163 8.82 -18.00 11.74
N GLU A 164 9.71 -18.94 11.41
CA GLU A 164 10.87 -18.67 10.56
C GLU A 164 10.42 -18.26 9.15
N ALA A 165 9.50 -19.02 8.55
CA ALA A 165 8.94 -18.68 7.23
C ALA A 165 8.25 -17.30 7.22
N TYR A 166 7.59 -16.91 8.32
CA TYR A 166 6.96 -15.61 8.46
C TYR A 166 7.97 -14.46 8.54
N LEU A 167 9.03 -14.64 9.34
CA LEU A 167 10.11 -13.65 9.45
C LEU A 167 10.88 -13.50 8.14
N ASN A 168 11.16 -14.60 7.44
CA ASN A 168 11.80 -14.60 6.14
C ASN A 168 10.95 -13.85 5.11
N ALA A 169 9.62 -14.07 5.09
CA ALA A 169 8.71 -13.34 4.22
C ALA A 169 8.76 -11.82 4.43
N LEU A 170 8.84 -11.36 5.68
CA LEU A 170 8.98 -9.94 6.00
C LEU A 170 10.35 -9.39 5.62
N ALA A 171 11.42 -10.17 5.83
CA ALA A 171 12.77 -9.80 5.44
C ALA A 171 12.91 -9.66 3.92
N ASP A 172 12.27 -10.54 3.15
CA ASP A 172 12.25 -10.50 1.68
C ASP A 172 11.56 -9.22 1.17
N LEU A 173 10.41 -8.86 1.73
CA LEU A 173 9.73 -7.60 1.40
C LEU A 173 10.61 -6.40 1.71
N ASN A 174 11.33 -6.41 2.83
CA ASN A 174 12.28 -5.36 3.16
C ASN A 174 13.46 -5.29 2.17
N SER A 175 13.97 -6.44 1.74
CA SER A 175 15.01 -6.53 0.70
C SER A 175 14.52 -5.98 -0.65
N LEU A 176 13.27 -6.26 -1.03
CA LEU A 176 12.64 -5.72 -2.24
C LEU A 176 12.52 -4.20 -2.18
N ARG A 177 12.22 -3.63 -1.00
CA ARG A 177 12.12 -2.17 -0.81
C ARG A 177 13.45 -1.48 -1.13
N GLY A 178 14.57 -2.10 -0.75
CA GLY A 178 15.92 -1.61 -1.07
C GLY A 178 16.27 -1.63 -2.56
N LYS A 179 15.52 -2.36 -3.38
CA LYS A 179 15.74 -2.48 -4.84
C LYS A 179 14.89 -1.49 -5.66
N CYS A 180 13.98 -0.74 -5.05
CA CYS A 180 13.22 0.31 -5.73
C CYS A 180 14.15 1.48 -6.12
N LYS A 181 14.30 1.70 -7.43
CA LYS A 181 15.10 2.76 -8.02
C LYS A 181 14.22 3.89 -8.52
#